data_AF-A0ABD2ACZ0-F1
#
_entry.id   AF-A0ABD2ACZ0-F1
#
_cell.length_a   1.000
_cell.length_b   1.000
_cell.length_c   1.000
_cell.angle_alpha   90.00
_cell.angle_beta   90.00
_cell.angle_gamma   90.00
#
_symmetry.space_group_name_H-M   'P 1'
#
loop_
_entity.id
_entity.type
_entity.pdbx_description
1 polymer ?
#
loop_
_entity_poly.entity_id
_entity_poly.type
_entity_poly.pdbx_seq_one_letter_code
_entity_poly.pdbx_strand_id
1 'polypeptide(L)'
;MTDKEEDTFCKKMRKATREIHAISDALVNAKLAFVGFLDDSVWADGLLVFYEIFRYLEGAMIRLKNTKIGLLRLTELQRTEAFEQDLEYYLGKGWMKNYSPRDSVIKYLMRLREIEDTEPTLLMAYIYHLYMGLLSGGIILRRKRQLMQKISLFKEVTSSGNNITDFGNHSIFELKQDLRETMNKIAETLDEDTKNKLIEESKIVYALNNEIIRSVRGAGTVIFKKIFYFISALILILIVFLVFFK
;
A
#
# COMPACT_ATOMS: atom_id res chain seq x y z
N MET A 1 -29.00 -29.77 -12.69
CA MET A 1 -27.55 -29.85 -12.43
C MET A 1 -27.10 -28.45 -12.08
N THR A 2 -26.82 -28.19 -10.80
CA THR A 2 -26.28 -26.91 -10.35
C THR A 2 -24.85 -26.82 -10.87
N ASP A 3 -24.65 -25.93 -11.83
CA ASP A 3 -23.35 -25.54 -12.32
C ASP A 3 -22.53 -25.06 -11.11
N LYS A 4 -21.59 -25.89 -10.63
CA LYS A 4 -20.60 -25.43 -9.66
C LYS A 4 -19.71 -24.48 -10.44
N GLU A 5 -20.10 -23.21 -10.47
CA GLU A 5 -19.30 -22.11 -11.03
C GLU A 5 -17.88 -22.28 -10.50
N GLU A 6 -16.95 -22.73 -11.33
CA GLU A 6 -15.61 -23.05 -10.89
C GLU A 6 -14.97 -21.75 -10.39
N ASP A 7 -14.55 -21.71 -9.13
CA ASP A 7 -13.98 -20.51 -8.53
C ASP A 7 -12.75 -20.08 -9.37
N THR A 8 -12.82 -18.90 -9.99
CA THR A 8 -11.71 -18.35 -10.78
C THR A 8 -10.42 -18.28 -9.96
N PHE A 9 -9.26 -18.33 -10.62
CA PHE A 9 -7.98 -18.35 -9.92
C PHE A 9 -7.82 -17.15 -8.96
N CYS A 10 -8.23 -15.96 -9.38
CA CYS A 10 -8.27 -14.77 -8.51
C CYS A 10 -9.18 -14.95 -7.28
N LYS A 11 -10.34 -15.61 -7.40
CA LYS A 11 -11.20 -15.94 -6.24
C LYS A 11 -10.47 -16.89 -5.29
N LYS A 12 -9.74 -17.90 -5.80
CA LYS A 12 -8.91 -18.81 -4.99
C LYS A 12 -7.80 -18.06 -4.24
N MET A 13 -7.03 -17.19 -4.92
CA MET A 13 -6.00 -16.35 -4.29
C MET A 13 -6.58 -15.46 -3.18
N ARG A 14 -7.72 -14.81 -3.44
CA ARG A 14 -8.42 -13.97 -2.45
C ARG A 14 -8.87 -14.77 -1.23
N LYS A 15 -9.42 -15.97 -1.44
CA LYS A 15 -9.86 -16.84 -0.34
C LYS A 15 -8.68 -17.27 0.52
N ALA A 16 -7.57 -17.68 -0.09
CA ALA A 16 -6.37 -18.13 0.60
C ALA A 16 -5.65 -17.03 1.41
N THR A 17 -5.82 -15.77 1.02
CA THR A 17 -5.17 -14.62 1.66
C THR A 17 -6.06 -13.85 2.64
N ARG A 18 -7.33 -14.25 2.79
CA ARG A 18 -8.33 -13.50 3.57
C ARG A 18 -7.89 -13.17 5.00
N GLU A 19 -7.34 -14.13 5.72
CA GLU A 19 -6.97 -13.94 7.14
C GLU A 19 -5.77 -13.00 7.29
N ILE A 20 -4.73 -13.19 6.48
CA ILE A 20 -3.54 -12.33 6.53
C ILE A 20 -3.80 -10.94 5.93
N HIS A 21 -4.74 -10.82 4.98
CA HIS A 21 -5.26 -9.54 4.51
C HIS A 21 -5.95 -8.76 5.64
N ALA A 22 -6.75 -9.42 6.49
CA ALA A 22 -7.41 -8.76 7.61
C ALA A 22 -6.39 -8.17 8.61
N ILE A 23 -5.26 -8.85 8.84
CA ILE A 23 -4.14 -8.33 9.63
C ILE A 23 -3.55 -7.07 8.96
N SER A 24 -3.41 -7.11 7.63
CA SER A 24 -2.91 -5.97 6.84
C SER A 24 -3.83 -4.76 6.96
N ASP A 25 -5.14 -4.96 6.81
CA ASP A 25 -6.14 -3.91 6.97
C ASP A 25 -6.07 -3.29 8.37
N ALA A 26 -5.94 -4.10 9.42
CA ALA A 26 -5.83 -3.61 10.79
C ALA A 26 -4.56 -2.75 10.99
N LEU A 27 -3.41 -3.20 10.49
CA LEU A 27 -2.14 -2.48 10.58
C LEU A 27 -2.16 -1.16 9.80
N VAL A 28 -2.66 -1.20 8.55
CA VAL A 28 -2.80 -0.01 7.70
C VAL A 28 -3.72 1.02 8.36
N ASN A 29 -4.88 0.59 8.87
CA ASN A 29 -5.79 1.51 9.54
C ASN A 29 -5.15 2.10 10.81
N ALA A 30 -4.47 1.30 11.62
CA ALA A 30 -3.82 1.77 12.84
C ALA A 30 -2.70 2.79 12.57
N LYS A 31 -1.85 2.54 11.57
CA LYS A 31 -0.69 3.40 11.25
C LYS A 31 -1.05 4.60 10.38
N LEU A 32 -1.80 4.38 9.31
CA LEU A 32 -2.00 5.38 8.25
C LEU A 32 -3.36 6.07 8.32
N ALA A 33 -4.41 5.39 8.78
CA ALA A 33 -5.73 6.00 8.83
C ALA A 33 -5.92 6.89 10.07
N PHE A 34 -5.50 6.49 11.26
CA PHE A 34 -5.66 7.37 12.42
C PHE A 34 -4.58 8.43 12.50
N VAL A 35 -3.32 8.04 12.28
CA VAL A 35 -2.19 8.95 12.50
C VAL A 35 -1.73 9.63 11.21
N GLY A 36 -1.61 8.88 10.11
CA GLY A 36 -1.19 9.42 8.81
C GLY A 36 -2.17 10.42 8.18
N PHE A 37 -3.44 10.47 8.61
CA PHE A 37 -4.35 11.54 8.16
C PHE A 37 -4.04 12.89 8.81
N LEU A 38 -3.42 12.87 9.99
CA LEU A 38 -3.16 14.05 10.81
C LEU A 38 -1.72 14.55 10.64
N ASP A 39 -0.80 13.68 10.21
CA ASP A 39 0.62 13.99 10.05
C ASP A 39 1.14 13.51 8.69
N ASP A 40 1.59 14.46 7.89
CA ASP A 40 2.10 14.20 6.54
C ASP A 40 3.42 13.43 6.55
N SER A 41 4.23 13.51 7.62
CA SER A 41 5.47 12.75 7.71
C SER A 41 5.21 11.25 7.87
N VAL A 42 4.16 10.88 8.62
CA VAL A 42 3.73 9.48 8.76
C VAL A 42 3.14 8.96 7.46
N TRP A 43 2.39 9.81 6.74
CA TRP A 43 1.88 9.46 5.42
C TRP A 43 3.02 9.21 4.42
N ALA A 44 3.98 10.14 4.35
CA ALA A 44 5.14 10.04 3.48
C ALA A 44 5.98 8.81 3.80
N ASP A 45 6.17 8.51 5.08
CA ASP A 45 6.88 7.30 5.50
C ASP A 45 6.14 6.02 5.10
N GLY A 46 4.81 6.04 5.13
CA GLY A 46 3.96 4.98 4.58
C GLY A 46 4.16 4.79 3.07
N LEU A 47 4.25 5.87 2.28
CA LEU A 47 4.56 5.77 0.85
C LEU A 47 5.99 5.25 0.62
N LEU A 48 6.94 5.73 1.41
CA LEU A 48 8.37 5.45 1.26
C LEU A 48 8.69 3.96 1.42
N VAL A 49 7.97 3.23 2.29
CA VAL A 49 8.19 1.79 2.47
C VAL A 49 7.68 0.94 1.30
N PHE A 50 6.79 1.47 0.46
CA PHE A 50 6.29 0.79 -0.74
C PHE A 50 7.00 1.21 -2.02
N TYR A 51 7.59 2.41 -2.07
CA TYR A 51 8.23 2.98 -3.27
C TYR A 51 9.18 2.00 -3.97
N GLU A 52 10.16 1.46 -3.24
CA GLU A 52 11.17 0.56 -3.82
C GLU A 52 10.57 -0.75 -4.33
N ILE A 53 9.49 -1.22 -3.71
CA ILE A 53 8.81 -2.46 -4.11
C ILE A 53 8.11 -2.26 -5.45
N PHE A 54 7.35 -1.18 -5.61
CA PHE A 54 6.71 -0.85 -6.88
C PHE A 54 7.75 -0.59 -7.97
N ARG A 55 8.81 0.17 -7.66
CA ARG A 55 9.92 0.43 -8.59
C ARG A 55 10.58 -0.85 -9.08
N TYR A 56 10.83 -1.79 -8.16
CA TYR A 56 11.40 -3.09 -8.50
C TYR A 56 10.49 -3.88 -9.44
N LEU A 57 9.21 -4.02 -9.09
CA LEU A 57 8.23 -4.80 -9.85
C LEU A 57 7.97 -4.21 -11.24
N GLU A 58 7.92 -2.88 -11.35
CA GLU A 58 7.80 -2.18 -12.64
C GLU A 58 9.03 -2.43 -13.52
N GLY A 59 10.23 -2.39 -12.93
CA GLY A 59 11.46 -2.79 -13.62
C GLY A 59 11.45 -4.25 -14.05
N ALA A 60 10.95 -5.16 -13.21
CA ALA A 60 10.84 -6.59 -13.53
C ALA A 60 9.87 -6.83 -14.70
N MET A 61 8.73 -6.15 -14.73
CA MET A 61 7.78 -6.22 -15.86
C MET A 61 8.39 -5.74 -17.17
N ILE A 62 9.34 -4.80 -17.14
CA ILE A 62 10.08 -4.35 -18.33
C ILE A 62 11.12 -5.38 -18.75
N ARG A 63 11.92 -5.90 -17.81
CA ARG A 63 12.95 -6.92 -18.07
C ARG A 63 12.33 -8.21 -18.62
N LEU A 64 11.19 -8.61 -18.07
CA LEU A 64 10.50 -9.86 -18.36
C LEU A 64 9.31 -9.67 -19.32
N LYS A 65 9.33 -8.61 -20.15
CA LYS A 65 8.23 -8.24 -21.06
C LYS A 65 7.81 -9.34 -22.03
N ASN A 66 8.72 -10.26 -22.38
CA ASN A 66 8.47 -11.37 -23.30
C ASN A 66 7.92 -12.63 -22.60
N THR A 67 7.64 -12.54 -21.30
CA THR A 67 7.08 -13.64 -20.48
C THR A 67 5.64 -13.34 -20.08
N LYS A 68 4.97 -14.28 -19.39
CA LYS A 68 3.63 -14.09 -18.83
C LYS A 68 3.52 -12.86 -17.91
N ILE A 69 4.61 -12.48 -17.24
CA ILE A 69 4.68 -11.31 -16.35
C ILE A 69 4.49 -10.01 -17.13
N GLY A 70 5.03 -9.93 -18.35
CA GLY A 70 4.88 -8.78 -19.22
C GLY A 70 3.43 -8.45 -19.58
N LEU A 71 2.55 -9.46 -19.57
CA LEU A 71 1.12 -9.30 -19.83
C LEU A 71 0.41 -8.52 -18.72
N LEU A 72 0.95 -8.51 -17.49
CA LEU A 72 0.41 -7.73 -16.37
C LEU A 72 0.84 -6.25 -16.41
N ARG A 73 1.68 -5.86 -17.38
CA ARG A 73 2.17 -4.48 -17.51
C ARG A 73 1.13 -3.59 -18.18
N LEU A 74 0.21 -3.08 -17.37
CA LEU A 74 -0.70 -2.00 -17.78
C LEU A 74 0.00 -0.65 -17.56
N THR A 75 0.20 0.11 -18.64
CA THR A 75 0.96 1.39 -18.60
C THR A 75 0.29 2.37 -17.63
N GLU A 76 -1.03 2.35 -17.59
CA GLU A 76 -1.91 3.14 -16.73
C GLU A 76 -1.75 2.80 -15.24
N LEU A 77 -1.15 1.66 -14.91
CA LEU A 77 -0.90 1.26 -13.52
C LEU A 77 0.48 1.69 -13.02
N GLN A 78 1.42 2.11 -13.86
CA GLN A 78 2.77 2.48 -13.41
C GLN A 78 2.73 3.62 -12.39
N ARG A 79 3.34 3.41 -11.22
CA ARG A 79 3.29 4.29 -10.05
C ARG A 79 4.65 4.84 -9.64
N THR A 80 5.78 4.36 -10.15
CA THR A 80 7.11 4.83 -9.69
C THR A 80 7.22 6.36 -9.74
N GLU A 81 6.90 6.98 -10.87
CA GLU A 81 6.94 8.44 -11.01
C GLU A 81 5.94 9.14 -10.07
N ALA A 82 4.76 8.55 -9.88
CA ALA A 82 3.74 9.08 -8.99
C ALA A 82 4.17 9.04 -7.51
N PHE A 83 4.88 7.98 -7.10
CA PHE A 83 5.54 7.92 -5.79
C PHE A 83 6.58 9.01 -5.63
N GLU A 84 7.44 9.23 -6.63
CA GLU A 84 8.50 10.23 -6.57
C GLU A 84 7.96 11.65 -6.42
N GLN A 85 6.88 11.97 -7.16
CA GLN A 85 6.17 13.26 -7.05
C GLN A 85 5.54 13.44 -5.66
N ASP A 86 4.85 12.43 -5.15
CA ASP A 86 4.23 12.51 -3.81
C ASP A 86 5.29 12.58 -2.70
N LEU A 87 6.39 11.82 -2.81
CA LEU A 87 7.49 11.85 -1.85
C LEU A 87 8.25 13.18 -1.91
N GLU A 88 8.50 13.77 -3.08
CA GLU A 88 9.07 15.12 -3.18
C GLU A 88 8.15 16.17 -2.56
N TYR A 89 6.83 16.05 -2.76
CA TYR A 89 5.86 16.93 -2.14
C TYR A 89 5.92 16.87 -0.61
N TYR A 90 6.02 15.67 -0.01
CA TYR A 90 5.98 15.52 1.45
C TYR A 90 7.34 15.64 2.15
N LEU A 91 8.41 15.16 1.53
CA LEU A 91 9.75 15.12 2.13
C LEU A 91 10.66 16.25 1.61
N GLY A 92 10.22 16.98 0.59
CA GLY A 92 10.96 18.06 -0.04
C GLY A 92 11.87 17.59 -1.19
N LYS A 93 12.39 18.58 -1.93
CA LYS A 93 13.30 18.34 -3.05
C LYS A 93 14.57 17.62 -2.60
N GLY A 94 14.96 16.60 -3.36
CA GLY A 94 16.16 15.83 -3.08
C GLY A 94 16.02 14.87 -1.89
N TRP A 95 14.80 14.47 -1.53
CA TRP A 95 14.53 13.46 -0.49
C TRP A 95 15.33 12.17 -0.67
N MET A 96 15.66 11.80 -1.92
CA MET A 96 16.49 10.64 -2.24
C MET A 96 17.93 10.74 -1.70
N LYS A 97 18.49 11.94 -1.50
CA LYS A 97 19.93 12.10 -1.13
C LYS A 97 20.30 11.44 0.19
N ASN A 98 19.37 11.40 1.14
CA ASN A 98 19.56 10.81 2.47
C ASN A 98 18.67 9.57 2.68
N TYR A 99 18.07 9.07 1.60
CA TYR A 99 17.18 7.92 1.67
C TYR A 99 17.99 6.62 1.61
N SER A 100 17.75 5.75 2.58
CA SER A 100 18.13 4.35 2.51
C SER A 100 16.88 3.49 2.76
N PRO A 101 16.65 2.45 1.95
CA PRO A 101 15.62 1.46 2.24
C PRO A 101 15.85 0.86 3.64
N ARG A 102 14.75 0.53 4.31
CA ARG A 102 14.77 -0.09 5.64
C ARG A 102 15.07 -1.57 5.53
N ASP A 103 15.55 -2.19 6.59
CA ASP A 103 15.81 -3.64 6.64
C ASP A 103 14.60 -4.47 6.20
N SER A 104 13.39 -4.08 6.60
CA SER A 104 12.14 -4.75 6.16
C SER A 104 11.90 -4.62 4.65
N VAL A 105 12.25 -3.48 4.05
CA VAL A 105 12.14 -3.25 2.61
C VAL A 105 13.25 -3.99 1.87
N ILE A 106 14.48 -3.99 2.40
CA ILE A 106 15.61 -4.74 1.85
C ILE A 106 15.29 -6.23 1.83
N LYS A 107 14.77 -6.78 2.93
CA LYS A 107 14.33 -8.17 3.01
C LYS A 107 13.28 -8.52 1.96
N TYR A 108 12.32 -7.61 1.75
CA TYR A 108 11.31 -7.76 0.70
C TYR A 108 11.97 -7.78 -0.69
N LEU A 109 12.83 -6.81 -0.99
CA LEU A 109 13.57 -6.74 -2.27
C LEU A 109 14.45 -7.97 -2.50
N MET A 110 15.07 -8.52 -1.45
CA MET A 110 15.84 -9.76 -1.53
C MET A 110 14.96 -10.94 -1.95
N ARG A 111 13.75 -11.07 -1.37
CA ARG A 111 12.79 -12.10 -1.78
C ARG A 111 12.36 -11.91 -3.24
N LEU A 112 12.09 -10.68 -3.67
CA LEU A 112 11.73 -10.41 -5.07
C LEU A 112 12.86 -10.79 -6.02
N ARG A 113 14.11 -10.50 -5.67
CA ARG A 113 15.29 -10.89 -6.46
C ARG A 113 15.46 -12.39 -6.52
N GLU A 114 15.40 -13.07 -5.39
CA GLU A 114 15.47 -14.53 -5.32
C GLU A 114 14.43 -15.19 -6.25
N ILE A 115 13.18 -14.70 -6.23
CA ILE A 115 12.12 -15.20 -7.09
C ILE A 115 12.40 -14.89 -8.56
N GLU A 116 12.83 -13.67 -8.87
CA GLU A 116 13.16 -13.30 -10.26
C GLU A 116 14.23 -14.21 -10.86
N ASP A 117 15.23 -14.60 -10.05
CA ASP A 117 16.35 -15.43 -10.47
C ASP A 117 15.98 -16.93 -10.56
N THR A 118 15.02 -17.40 -9.76
CA THR A 118 14.69 -18.83 -9.64
C THR A 118 13.38 -19.23 -10.31
N GLU A 119 12.27 -18.55 -9.97
CA GLU A 119 10.91 -18.83 -10.44
C GLU A 119 10.17 -17.52 -10.75
N PRO A 120 10.55 -16.78 -11.81
CA PRO A 120 10.07 -15.41 -12.06
C PRO A 120 8.54 -15.32 -12.18
N THR A 121 7.87 -16.39 -12.62
CA THR A 121 6.40 -16.50 -12.67
C THR A 121 5.73 -16.14 -11.34
N LEU A 122 6.38 -16.39 -10.20
CA LEU A 122 5.80 -16.10 -8.88
C LEU A 122 5.74 -14.59 -8.57
N LEU A 123 6.49 -13.74 -9.29
CA LEU A 123 6.37 -12.27 -9.20
C LEU A 123 4.96 -11.78 -9.51
N MET A 124 4.18 -12.55 -10.28
CA MET A 124 2.79 -12.20 -10.60
C MET A 124 1.92 -12.10 -9.34
N ALA A 125 2.20 -12.87 -8.28
CA ALA A 125 1.49 -12.74 -7.01
C ALA A 125 1.68 -11.35 -6.38
N TYR A 126 2.92 -10.83 -6.41
CA TYR A 126 3.28 -9.52 -5.89
C TYR A 126 2.64 -8.40 -6.68
N ILE A 127 2.80 -8.43 -8.01
CA ILE A 127 2.19 -7.47 -8.94
C ILE A 127 0.67 -7.42 -8.72
N TYR A 128 0.01 -8.59 -8.74
CA TYR A 128 -1.43 -8.69 -8.57
C TYR A 128 -1.89 -8.08 -7.24
N HIS A 129 -1.35 -8.54 -6.10
CA HIS A 129 -1.85 -8.10 -4.79
C HIS A 129 -1.53 -6.64 -4.49
N LEU A 130 -0.36 -6.13 -4.88
CA LEU A 130 0.02 -4.73 -4.62
C LEU A 130 -0.85 -3.76 -5.44
N TYR A 131 -1.06 -4.02 -6.74
CA TYR A 131 -1.94 -3.17 -7.54
C TYR A 131 -3.41 -3.31 -7.14
N MET A 132 -3.89 -4.53 -6.87
CA MET A 132 -5.25 -4.74 -6.35
C MET A 132 -5.48 -4.02 -5.01
N GLY A 133 -4.49 -4.05 -4.12
CA GLY A 133 -4.48 -3.33 -2.85
C GLY A 133 -4.51 -1.81 -3.04
N LEU A 134 -3.69 -1.28 -3.95
CA LEU A 134 -3.66 0.15 -4.28
C LEU A 134 -5.00 0.64 -4.86
N LEU A 135 -5.55 -0.06 -5.86
CA LEU A 135 -6.81 0.26 -6.52
C LEU A 135 -8.05 0.06 -5.62
N SER A 136 -7.86 -0.53 -4.43
CA SER A 136 -8.94 -0.77 -3.46
C SER A 136 -8.67 0.01 -2.17
N GLY A 137 -7.81 -0.53 -1.30
CA GLY A 137 -7.47 0.08 -0.01
C GLY A 137 -6.82 1.44 -0.16
N GLY A 138 -5.92 1.63 -1.13
CA GLY A 138 -5.26 2.92 -1.40
C GLY A 138 -6.24 4.04 -1.73
N ILE A 139 -7.20 3.78 -2.63
CA ILE A 139 -8.26 4.74 -2.97
C ILE A 139 -9.13 5.08 -1.76
N ILE A 140 -9.48 4.10 -0.93
CA ILE A 140 -10.26 4.33 0.30
C ILE A 140 -9.47 5.18 1.28
N LEU A 141 -8.18 4.87 1.50
CA LEU A 141 -7.30 5.63 2.39
C LEU A 141 -7.18 7.09 1.95
N ARG A 142 -6.97 7.33 0.65
CA ARG A 142 -6.92 8.67 0.07
C ARG A 142 -8.20 9.45 0.32
N ARG A 143 -9.37 8.86 0.03
CA ARG A 143 -10.68 9.50 0.25
C ARG A 143 -10.89 9.87 1.72
N LYS A 144 -10.55 8.97 2.64
CA LYS A 144 -10.65 9.24 4.08
C LYS A 144 -9.70 10.38 4.50
N ARG A 145 -8.47 10.39 4.00
CA ARG A 145 -7.49 11.46 4.27
C ARG A 145 -7.99 12.82 3.77
N GLN A 146 -8.50 12.88 2.55
CA GLN A 146 -9.05 14.12 1.97
C GLN A 146 -10.25 14.64 2.77
N LEU A 147 -11.13 13.74 3.22
CA LEU A 147 -12.25 14.13 4.09
C LEU A 147 -11.76 14.73 5.41
N MET A 148 -10.75 14.12 6.05
CA MET A 148 -10.18 14.63 7.30
C MET A 148 -9.48 15.98 7.11
N GLN A 149 -8.78 16.19 5.99
CA GLN A 149 -8.15 17.47 5.68
C GLN A 149 -9.18 18.59 5.51
N LYS A 150 -10.32 18.33 4.86
CA LYS A 150 -11.40 19.31 4.69
C LYS A 150 -12.05 19.74 6.01
N ILE A 151 -12.09 18.86 7.01
CA ILE A 151 -12.67 19.14 8.33
C ILE A 151 -11.64 19.85 9.24
N SER A 152 -10.35 19.80 8.88
CA SER A 152 -9.29 20.46 9.65
C SER A 152 -9.26 21.96 9.35
N LEU A 153 -9.76 22.73 10.31
CA LEU A 153 -9.81 24.19 10.33
C LEU A 153 -8.43 24.90 10.29
N PHE A 154 -7.31 24.16 10.27
CA PHE A 154 -5.96 24.71 10.21
C PHE A 154 -5.14 24.24 8.99
N LYS A 155 -5.72 23.52 8.02
CA LYS A 155 -4.96 22.98 6.88
C LYS A 155 -5.55 23.44 5.56
N GLU A 156 -4.74 24.12 4.74
CA GLU A 156 -5.11 24.42 3.36
C GLU A 156 -5.30 23.13 2.58
N VAL A 157 -6.42 23.02 1.87
CA VAL A 157 -6.72 21.88 1.01
C VAL A 157 -5.96 22.06 -0.30
N THR A 158 -4.77 21.47 -0.39
CA THR A 158 -3.99 21.41 -1.63
C THR A 158 -4.35 20.15 -2.43
N SER A 159 -4.44 20.25 -3.76
CA SER A 159 -4.63 19.08 -4.65
C SER A 159 -3.39 18.17 -4.72
N SER A 160 -2.21 18.70 -4.40
CA SER A 160 -0.90 18.03 -4.46
C SER A 160 -0.75 16.87 -3.46
N GLY A 161 0.15 15.92 -3.77
CA GLY A 161 0.47 14.78 -2.89
C GLY A 161 -0.50 13.59 -2.97
N ASN A 162 -1.20 13.44 -4.09
CA ASN A 162 -2.17 12.35 -4.31
C ASN A 162 -1.91 11.55 -5.60
N ASN A 163 -0.77 11.79 -6.26
CA ASN A 163 -0.46 11.25 -7.59
C ASN A 163 -0.47 9.73 -7.61
N ILE A 164 -0.05 9.07 -6.52
CA ILE A 164 -0.05 7.59 -6.43
C ILE A 164 -1.46 6.98 -6.62
N THR A 165 -2.50 7.72 -6.28
CA THR A 165 -3.90 7.31 -6.41
C THR A 165 -4.65 8.06 -7.51
N ASP A 166 -3.92 8.84 -8.31
CA ASP A 166 -4.44 9.51 -9.48
C ASP A 166 -4.17 8.65 -10.71
N PHE A 167 -5.25 8.17 -11.30
CA PHE A 167 -5.24 7.35 -12.51
C PHE A 167 -5.84 8.15 -13.69
N GLY A 168 -5.85 9.49 -13.61
CA GLY A 168 -6.41 10.35 -14.65
C GLY A 168 -7.88 10.02 -14.94
N ASN A 169 -8.19 9.83 -16.22
CA ASN A 169 -9.55 9.51 -16.68
C ASN A 169 -9.89 8.01 -16.63
N HIS A 170 -8.98 7.16 -16.16
CA HIS A 170 -9.20 5.72 -16.13
C HIS A 170 -10.16 5.33 -15.01
N SER A 171 -11.12 4.46 -15.33
CA SER A 171 -12.02 3.89 -14.33
C SER A 171 -11.26 2.91 -13.43
N ILE A 172 -11.26 3.17 -12.13
CA ILE A 172 -10.71 2.24 -11.13
C ILE A 172 -11.41 0.86 -11.20
N PHE A 173 -12.68 0.84 -11.60
CA PHE A 173 -13.39 -0.43 -11.78
C PHE A 173 -12.81 -1.23 -12.95
N GLU A 174 -12.61 -0.59 -14.11
CA GLU A 174 -12.06 -1.21 -15.32
C GLU A 174 -10.62 -1.68 -15.07
N LEU A 175 -9.76 -0.84 -14.49
CA LEU A 175 -8.38 -1.21 -14.16
C LEU A 175 -8.28 -2.46 -13.28
N LYS A 176 -9.18 -2.59 -12.29
CA LYS A 176 -9.24 -3.80 -11.45
C LYS A 176 -9.79 -5.00 -12.21
N GLN A 177 -10.72 -4.77 -13.13
CA GLN A 177 -11.28 -5.84 -13.94
C GLN A 177 -10.23 -6.38 -14.91
N ASP A 178 -9.53 -5.51 -15.63
CA ASP A 178 -8.47 -5.85 -16.57
C ASP A 178 -7.34 -6.64 -15.91
N LEU A 179 -6.92 -6.20 -14.72
CA LEU A 179 -5.89 -6.90 -13.95
C LEU A 179 -6.34 -8.31 -13.52
N ARG A 180 -7.60 -8.46 -13.08
CA ARG A 180 -8.16 -9.77 -12.71
C ARG A 180 -8.34 -10.69 -13.90
N GLU A 181 -8.88 -10.18 -15.00
CA GLU A 181 -9.08 -10.97 -16.21
C GLU A 181 -7.77 -11.43 -16.80
N THR A 182 -6.77 -10.55 -16.87
CA THR A 182 -5.41 -10.90 -17.30
C THR A 182 -4.82 -11.99 -16.41
N MET A 183 -4.91 -11.85 -15.08
CA MET A 183 -4.40 -12.87 -14.15
C MET A 183 -5.12 -14.22 -14.30
N ASN A 184 -6.45 -14.22 -14.48
CA ASN A 184 -7.22 -15.46 -14.70
C ASN A 184 -6.84 -16.13 -16.03
N LYS A 185 -6.74 -15.36 -17.13
CA LYS A 185 -6.31 -15.87 -18.45
C LYS A 185 -4.91 -16.46 -18.40
N ILE A 186 -3.98 -15.80 -17.70
CA ILE A 186 -2.64 -16.35 -17.48
C ILE A 186 -2.73 -17.66 -16.72
N ALA A 187 -3.51 -17.71 -15.63
CA ALA A 187 -3.63 -18.89 -14.80
C ALA A 187 -4.19 -20.11 -15.54
N GLU A 188 -5.07 -19.94 -16.53
CA GLU A 188 -5.57 -21.03 -17.39
C GLU A 188 -4.42 -21.75 -18.14
N THR A 189 -3.29 -21.08 -18.37
CA THR A 189 -2.11 -21.64 -19.05
C THR A 189 -1.09 -22.26 -18.10
N LEU A 190 -1.34 -22.25 -16.79
CA LEU A 190 -0.43 -22.76 -15.77
C LEU A 190 -0.85 -24.15 -15.31
N ASP A 191 0.14 -24.98 -14.96
CA ASP A 191 -0.09 -26.24 -14.25
C ASP A 191 -0.51 -25.96 -12.79
N GLU A 192 -1.07 -27.00 -12.14
CA GLU A 192 -1.58 -26.88 -10.78
C GLU A 192 -0.48 -26.65 -9.73
N ASP A 193 0.75 -27.13 -9.94
CA ASP A 193 1.88 -26.88 -9.02
C ASP A 193 2.23 -25.38 -9.02
N THR A 194 2.39 -24.79 -10.20
CA THR A 194 2.64 -23.35 -10.34
C THR A 194 1.50 -22.51 -9.75
N LYS A 195 0.23 -22.90 -9.95
CA LYS A 195 -0.93 -22.23 -9.32
C LYS A 195 -0.89 -22.30 -7.80
N ASN A 196 -0.53 -23.45 -7.24
CA ASN A 196 -0.41 -23.63 -5.80
C ASN A 196 0.74 -22.78 -5.24
N LYS A 197 1.90 -22.75 -5.90
CA LYS A 197 3.01 -21.86 -5.53
C LYS A 197 2.61 -20.39 -5.55
N LEU A 198 1.86 -19.94 -6.56
CA LEU A 198 1.33 -18.57 -6.61
C LEU A 198 0.38 -18.26 -5.43
N ILE A 199 -0.43 -19.23 -5.00
CA ILE A 199 -1.31 -19.09 -3.84
C ILE A 199 -0.51 -19.01 -2.53
N GLU A 200 0.54 -19.83 -2.38
CA GLU A 200 1.41 -19.75 -1.19
C GLU A 200 2.22 -18.45 -1.19
N GLU A 201 2.78 -18.06 -2.34
CA GLU A 201 3.50 -16.80 -2.49
C GLU A 201 2.59 -15.60 -2.21
N SER A 202 1.30 -15.69 -2.56
CA SER A 202 0.31 -14.68 -2.21
C SER A 202 0.20 -14.44 -0.69
N LYS A 203 0.36 -15.48 0.14
CA LYS A 203 0.38 -15.31 1.60
C LYS A 203 1.67 -14.61 2.04
N ILE A 204 2.80 -14.95 1.42
CA ILE A 204 4.10 -14.32 1.67
C ILE A 204 4.06 -12.82 1.33
N VAL A 205 3.40 -12.44 0.23
CA VAL A 205 3.17 -11.03 -0.15
C VAL A 205 2.56 -10.25 1.02
N TYR A 206 1.48 -10.75 1.62
CA TYR A 206 0.86 -10.08 2.76
C TYR A 206 1.72 -10.13 4.02
N ALA A 207 2.47 -11.20 4.26
CA ALA A 207 3.41 -11.27 5.39
C ALA A 207 4.48 -10.17 5.30
N LEU A 208 5.10 -10.00 4.11
CA LEU A 208 6.10 -8.98 3.84
C LEU A 208 5.49 -7.58 3.86
N ASN A 209 4.30 -7.38 3.27
CA ASN A 209 3.56 -6.12 3.35
C ASN A 209 3.32 -5.72 4.82
N ASN A 210 2.90 -6.67 5.66
CA ASN A 210 2.70 -6.43 7.09
C ASN A 210 3.98 -6.04 7.81
N GLU A 211 5.12 -6.63 7.46
CA GLU A 211 6.42 -6.30 8.02
C GLU A 211 6.84 -4.87 7.68
N ILE A 212 6.72 -4.46 6.41
CA ILE A 212 7.07 -3.09 5.99
C ILE A 212 6.11 -2.05 6.59
N ILE A 213 4.81 -2.35 6.70
CA ILE A 213 3.82 -1.45 7.34
C ILE A 213 4.11 -1.30 8.84
N ARG A 214 4.49 -2.38 9.55
CA ARG A 214 4.87 -2.29 10.97
C ARG A 214 6.06 -1.36 11.16
N SER A 215 7.00 -1.37 10.22
CA SER A 215 8.19 -0.52 10.28
C SER A 215 7.84 0.98 10.26
N VAL A 216 6.72 1.40 9.66
CA VAL A 216 6.32 2.81 9.51
C VAL A 216 6.50 3.59 10.82
N ARG A 217 7.31 4.65 10.76
CA ARG A 217 7.76 5.50 11.87
C ARG A 217 6.78 6.66 12.08
N GLY A 218 6.99 7.42 13.16
CA GLY A 218 6.24 8.62 13.50
C GLY A 218 4.84 8.37 14.09
N ALA A 219 4.19 7.24 13.77
CA ALA A 219 2.84 6.94 14.24
C ALA A 219 2.70 7.00 15.78
N GLY A 220 3.64 6.38 16.51
CA GLY A 220 3.64 6.39 17.98
C GLY A 220 3.94 7.76 18.59
N THR A 221 4.86 8.51 17.98
CA THR A 221 5.26 9.85 18.44
C THR A 221 4.11 10.84 18.35
N VAL A 222 3.32 10.79 17.26
CA VAL A 222 2.15 11.66 17.08
C VAL A 222 1.05 11.31 18.10
N ILE A 223 0.80 10.02 18.33
CA ILE A 223 -0.16 9.57 19.35
C ILE A 223 0.26 10.10 20.74
N PHE A 224 1.53 9.93 21.12
CA PHE A 224 2.05 10.39 22.39
C PHE A 224 1.91 11.90 22.56
N LYS A 225 2.30 12.70 21.55
CA LYS A 225 2.15 14.15 21.58
C LYS A 225 0.69 14.57 21.81
N LYS A 226 -0.28 13.92 21.14
CA LYS A 226 -1.69 14.25 21.31
C LYS A 226 -2.22 13.91 22.71
N ILE A 227 -1.86 12.75 23.24
CA ILE A 227 -2.21 12.35 24.62
C ILE A 227 -1.62 13.37 25.60
N PHE A 228 -0.36 13.75 25.42
CA PHE A 228 0.30 14.75 26.25
C PHE A 228 -0.44 16.09 26.21
N TYR A 229 -0.73 16.64 25.02
CA TYR A 229 -1.49 17.90 24.90
C TYR A 229 -2.89 17.82 25.52
N PHE A 230 -3.60 16.70 25.35
CA PHE A 230 -4.91 16.51 25.95
C PHE A 230 -4.85 16.48 27.48
N ILE A 231 -3.89 15.76 28.06
CA ILE A 231 -3.68 15.72 29.51
C ILE A 231 -3.26 17.12 30.02
N SER A 232 -2.36 17.82 29.33
CA SER A 232 -1.97 19.18 29.70
C SER A 232 -3.16 20.15 29.67
N ALA A 233 -4.04 20.03 28.68
CA ALA A 233 -5.26 20.85 28.59
C ALA A 233 -6.24 20.55 29.74
N LEU A 234 -6.45 19.27 30.09
CA LEU A 234 -7.27 18.89 31.24
C LEU A 234 -6.70 19.41 32.56
N ILE A 235 -5.38 19.31 32.74
CA ILE A 235 -4.69 19.86 33.92
C ILE A 235 -4.87 21.39 33.97
N LEU A 236 -4.71 22.09 32.85
CA LEU A 236 -4.91 23.54 32.79
C LEU A 236 -6.36 23.93 33.13
N ILE A 237 -7.36 23.22 32.60
CA ILE A 237 -8.76 23.44 32.92
C ILE A 237 -9.02 23.22 34.41
N LEU A 238 -8.44 22.15 34.99
CA LEU A 238 -8.56 21.87 36.42
C LEU A 238 -7.91 22.97 37.28
N ILE A 239 -6.73 23.47 36.89
CA ILE A 239 -6.06 24.57 37.59
C ILE A 239 -6.91 25.84 37.52
N VAL A 240 -7.42 26.20 36.34
CA VAL A 240 -8.32 27.36 36.17
C VAL A 240 -9.57 27.19 37.04
N PHE A 241 -10.18 26.01 37.05
CA PHE A 241 -11.33 25.73 37.89
C PHE A 241 -11.01 25.93 39.38
N LEU A 242 -9.89 25.37 39.87
CA LEU A 242 -9.48 25.48 41.27
C LEU A 242 -9.06 26.90 41.69
N VAL A 243 -8.58 27.73 40.77
CA VAL A 243 -8.18 29.12 41.04
C VAL A 243 -9.37 30.08 41.04
N PHE A 244 -10.32 29.89 40.12
CA PHE A 244 -11.40 30.86 39.89
C PHE A 244 -12.75 30.48 40.51
N PHE A 245 -12.96 29.23 40.92
CA PHE A 245 -14.21 28.74 41.52
C PHE A 245 -14.01 28.23 42.96
N LYS A 246 -13.08 28.84 43.69
CA LYS A 246 -12.85 28.62 45.12
C LYS A 246 -13.54 29.69 45.96
#